data_AF-A0A318XPD9-F1
#
_entry.id   AF-A0A318XPD9-F1
#
_cell.length_a   1.000
_cell.length_b   1.000
_cell.length_c   1.000
_cell.angle_alpha   90.00
_cell.angle_beta   90.00
_cell.angle_gamma   90.00
#
_symmetry.space_group_name_H-M   'P 1'
#
loop_
_entity.id
_entity.type
_entity.pdbx_description
1 polymer ?
#
loop_
_entity_poly.entity_id
_entity_poly.type
_entity_poly.pdbx_seq_one_letter_code
_entity_poly.pdbx_strand_id
1 'polypeptide(L)'
;MGFGCNAAGVIGCRIIDSPRERLIAILTNVFVPCNGRFPTLIAVSTIFIGGAAGGAFDTAASTLALTGIVIIGILMTLLVSRILSKTILKGIPSSFTLELPPYRKPQICRIIVRSILDRTLFVLGRAVVIAAPAGLVIWIMANITVENVSLLAYAASFLDPFAKLLGLDGYILMAFILGLPANEIVIPILIMSYMSSGSLLELEQLSDLKQLFVSNGWTWLTGVCVMLFSLMHFPCGTTLWTIRKETGSLGWALASFAIPTAAGIIICFIVANTVRLLGLV
;
A
#
# COMPACT_ATOMS: atom_id res chain seq x y z
N MET A 1 7.64 10.68 8.71
CA MET A 1 7.19 10.10 7.42
C MET A 1 8.04 8.87 7.13
N GLY A 2 7.42 7.70 6.96
CA GLY A 2 8.11 6.41 6.86
C GLY A 2 8.35 5.95 5.42
N PHE A 3 9.17 6.68 4.65
CA PHE A 3 9.53 6.33 3.26
C PHE A 3 10.20 4.95 3.07
N GLY A 4 10.54 4.26 4.16
CA GLY A 4 11.02 2.87 4.15
C GLY A 4 9.89 1.85 4.35
N CYS A 5 10.04 0.97 5.34
CA CYS A 5 8.96 0.09 5.77
C CYS A 5 8.04 0.80 6.77
N ASN A 6 6.73 0.79 6.52
CA ASN A 6 5.75 1.41 7.40
C ASN A 6 5.78 0.83 8.82
N ALA A 7 6.07 -0.46 8.98
CA ALA A 7 6.22 -1.09 10.30
C ALA A 7 7.39 -0.48 11.10
N ALA A 8 8.52 -0.20 10.46
CA ALA A 8 9.65 0.46 11.09
C ALA A 8 9.33 1.92 11.44
N GLY A 9 8.60 2.62 10.56
CA GLY A 9 8.12 3.98 10.82
C GLY A 9 7.22 4.05 12.06
N VAL A 10 6.31 3.09 12.24
CA VAL A 10 5.45 2.98 13.42
C VAL A 10 6.25 2.77 14.71
N ILE A 11 7.29 1.93 14.69
CA ILE A 11 8.19 1.74 15.85
C ILE A 11 8.95 3.04 16.16
N GLY A 12 9.34 3.80 15.14
CA GLY A 12 10.00 5.10 15.29
C GLY A 12 9.16 6.15 16.00
N CYS A 13 7.82 6.05 15.94
CA CYS A 13 6.91 6.95 16.64
C CYS A 13 7.02 6.87 18.18
N ARG A 14 7.74 5.88 18.75
CA ARG A 14 8.01 5.80 20.20
C ARG A 14 8.78 6.99 20.76
N ILE A 15 9.51 7.71 19.91
CA ILE A 15 10.27 8.91 20.30
C ILE A 15 9.32 10.08 20.60
N ILE A 16 8.08 10.03 20.12
CA ILE A 16 7.10 11.09 20.37
C ILE A 16 6.49 10.88 21.77
N ASP A 17 6.76 11.82 22.67
CA ASP A 17 6.33 11.77 24.07
C ASP A 17 4.81 11.89 24.21
N SER A 18 4.18 12.77 23.42
CA SER A 18 2.74 12.96 23.52
C SER A 18 1.98 11.78 22.90
N PRO A 19 1.10 11.10 23.66
CA PRO A 19 0.36 9.95 23.15
C PRO A 19 -0.55 10.32 21.98
N ARG A 20 -1.03 11.57 21.97
CA ARG A 20 -1.82 12.16 20.89
C ARG A 20 -1.04 12.23 19.58
N GLU A 21 0.08 12.93 19.55
CA GLU A 21 0.84 13.13 18.31
C GLU A 21 1.45 11.81 17.86
N ARG A 22 1.82 10.94 18.81
CA ARG A 22 2.22 9.57 18.52
C ARG A 22 1.16 8.80 17.76
N LEU A 23 -0.10 8.83 18.20
CA LEU A 23 -1.21 8.17 17.51
C LEU A 23 -1.46 8.76 16.11
N ILE A 24 -1.43 10.09 15.96
CA ILE A 24 -1.56 10.74 14.65
C ILE A 24 -0.44 10.30 13.72
N ALA A 25 0.80 10.31 14.19
CA ALA A 25 1.96 9.89 13.40
C ALA A 25 1.86 8.42 12.98
N ILE A 26 1.42 7.54 13.88
CA ILE A 26 1.21 6.10 13.58
C ILE A 26 0.14 5.92 12.49
N LEU A 27 -1.02 6.57 12.63
CA LEU A 27 -2.15 6.40 11.70
C LEU A 27 -1.88 7.01 10.33
N THR A 28 -1.17 8.13 10.28
CA THR A 28 -0.87 8.85 9.04
C THR A 28 0.33 8.30 8.29
N ASN A 29 1.15 7.43 8.91
CA ASN A 29 2.37 6.91 8.29
C ASN A 29 2.13 6.14 6.97
N VAL A 30 0.94 5.54 6.82
CA VAL A 30 0.56 4.71 5.65
C VAL A 30 0.36 5.51 4.35
N PHE A 31 0.08 6.81 4.43
CA PHE A 31 -0.15 7.65 3.25
C PHE A 31 1.13 7.96 2.46
N VAL A 32 2.28 7.65 3.04
CA VAL A 32 3.57 7.72 2.37
C VAL A 32 3.86 6.36 1.74
N PRO A 33 4.28 6.31 0.47
CA PRO A 33 4.60 5.04 -0.18
C PRO A 33 5.79 4.37 0.52
N CYS A 34 5.62 3.08 0.83
CA CYS A 34 6.68 2.22 1.34
C CYS A 34 7.40 1.51 0.19
N ASN A 35 8.56 0.91 0.46
CA ASN A 35 9.34 0.15 -0.53
C ASN A 35 8.50 -0.86 -1.33
N GLY A 36 7.53 -1.55 -0.71
CA GLY A 36 6.67 -2.51 -1.41
C GLY A 36 5.66 -1.88 -2.38
N ARG A 37 5.38 -0.57 -2.27
CA ARG A 37 4.44 0.15 -3.16
C ARG A 37 5.13 0.81 -4.34
N PHE A 38 6.42 1.15 -4.22
CA PHE A 38 7.17 1.79 -5.30
C PHE A 38 7.20 0.97 -6.60
N PRO A 39 7.45 -0.37 -6.59
CA PRO A 39 7.46 -1.17 -7.82
C PRO A 39 6.15 -1.07 -8.60
N THR A 40 5.01 -1.18 -7.92
CA THR A 40 3.68 -1.03 -8.52
C THR A 40 3.49 0.37 -9.11
N LEU A 41 3.83 1.42 -8.36
CA LEU A 41 3.69 2.80 -8.83
C LEU A 41 4.58 3.07 -10.04
N ILE A 42 5.82 2.59 -10.01
CA ILE A 42 6.76 2.74 -11.11
C ILE A 42 6.22 2.01 -12.34
N ALA A 43 5.93 0.72 -12.24
CA ALA A 43 5.45 -0.09 -13.38
C ALA A 43 4.18 0.48 -14.01
N VAL A 44 3.17 0.84 -13.21
CA VAL A 44 1.91 1.37 -13.73
C VAL A 44 2.12 2.76 -14.35
N SER A 45 2.97 3.61 -13.76
CA SER A 45 3.28 4.93 -14.31
C SER A 45 3.98 4.83 -15.67
N THR A 46 4.96 3.94 -15.84
CA THR A 46 5.65 3.75 -17.12
C THR A 46 4.73 3.15 -18.18
N ILE A 47 3.88 2.19 -17.82
CA ILE A 47 2.99 1.51 -18.78
C ILE A 47 1.90 2.45 -19.31
N PHE A 48 1.20 3.17 -18.42
CA PHE A 48 -0.01 3.91 -18.79
C PHE A 48 0.18 5.41 -18.99
N ILE A 49 1.20 6.01 -18.38
CA ILE A 49 1.49 7.44 -18.52
C ILE A 49 2.72 7.65 -19.42
N GLY A 50 3.81 6.93 -19.14
CA GLY A 50 5.03 6.95 -19.96
C GLY A 50 4.78 6.48 -21.39
N GLY A 51 4.06 5.37 -21.56
CA GLY A 51 3.77 4.79 -22.86
C GLY A 51 2.79 5.58 -23.75
N ALA A 52 2.19 6.66 -23.23
CA ALA A 52 1.25 7.51 -23.97
C ALA A 52 1.92 8.76 -24.60
N ALA A 53 3.11 9.15 -24.13
CA ALA A 53 3.75 10.41 -24.52
C ALA A 53 4.61 10.31 -25.80
N GLY A 54 4.99 9.11 -26.23
CA GLY A 54 5.70 8.86 -27.49
C GLY A 54 7.03 9.61 -27.63
N GLY A 55 8.13 9.01 -27.18
CA GLY A 55 9.50 9.46 -27.52
C GLY A 55 10.38 9.75 -26.30
N ALA A 56 11.38 10.64 -26.47
CA ALA A 56 12.35 10.98 -25.42
C ALA A 56 11.75 11.61 -24.15
N PHE A 57 10.45 11.97 -24.18
CA PHE A 57 9.69 12.52 -23.04
C PHE A 57 8.99 11.45 -22.19
N ASP A 58 9.02 10.17 -22.57
CA ASP A 58 8.33 9.08 -21.85
C ASP A 58 8.86 8.88 -20.43
N THR A 59 10.18 8.98 -20.26
CA THR A 59 10.86 8.89 -18.96
C THR A 59 10.55 10.10 -18.09
N ALA A 60 10.48 11.30 -18.68
CA ALA A 60 10.11 12.52 -17.98
C ALA A 60 8.66 12.49 -17.49
N ALA A 61 7.72 12.05 -18.33
CA ALA A 61 6.30 11.94 -18.00
C ALA A 61 6.07 10.93 -16.85
N SER A 62 6.71 9.76 -16.91
CA SER A 62 6.61 8.74 -15.86
C SER A 62 7.16 9.24 -14.51
N THR A 63 8.31 9.92 -14.54
CA THR A 63 8.92 10.50 -13.34
C THR A 63 8.07 11.62 -12.74
N LEU A 64 7.47 12.45 -13.59
CA LEU A 64 6.57 13.53 -13.15
C LEU A 64 5.29 12.97 -12.54
N ALA A 65 4.74 11.88 -13.09
CA ALA A 65 3.59 11.20 -12.51
C ALA A 65 3.90 10.59 -11.12
N LEU A 66 5.06 9.94 -10.98
CA LEU A 66 5.54 9.41 -9.70
C LEU A 66 5.75 10.51 -8.66
N THR A 67 6.38 11.62 -9.03
CA THR A 67 6.57 12.75 -8.11
C THR A 67 5.22 13.38 -7.74
N GLY A 68 4.32 13.54 -8.71
CA GLY A 68 2.95 14.01 -8.48
C GLY A 68 2.19 13.14 -7.47
N ILE A 69 2.27 11.81 -7.58
CA ILE A 69 1.56 10.93 -6.65
C ILE A 69 2.16 10.94 -5.25
N VAL A 70 3.49 11.04 -5.14
CA VAL A 70 4.16 11.19 -3.84
C VAL A 70 3.73 12.51 -3.16
N ILE A 71 3.65 13.60 -3.92
CA ILE A 71 3.16 14.89 -3.42
C ILE A 71 1.70 14.77 -2.94
N ILE A 72 0.83 14.10 -3.71
CA ILE A 72 -0.55 13.81 -3.29
C ILE A 72 -0.57 13.04 -1.96
N GLY A 73 0.31 12.05 -1.77
CA GLY A 73 0.43 11.32 -0.50
C GLY A 73 0.84 12.18 0.68
N ILE A 74 1.80 13.10 0.47
CA ILE A 74 2.22 14.08 1.49
C ILE A 74 1.06 15.02 1.84
N LEU A 75 0.35 15.55 0.84
CA LEU A 75 -0.81 16.43 1.04
C LEU A 75 -1.92 15.71 1.81
N MET A 76 -2.20 14.45 1.47
CA MET A 76 -3.18 13.64 2.19
C MET A 76 -2.76 13.34 3.62
N THR A 77 -1.47 13.08 3.86
CA THR A 77 -0.91 12.92 5.21
C THR A 77 -1.21 14.15 6.07
N LEU A 78 -0.98 15.35 5.53
CA LEU A 78 -1.26 16.61 6.22
C LEU A 78 -2.77 16.85 6.43
N LEU A 79 -3.58 16.55 5.42
CA LEU A 79 -5.03 16.69 5.47
C LEU A 79 -5.63 15.77 6.54
N VAL A 80 -5.27 14.49 6.54
CA VAL A 80 -5.77 13.50 7.51
C VAL A 80 -5.27 13.83 8.91
N SER A 81 -4.01 14.25 9.07
CA SER A 81 -3.47 14.75 10.35
C SER A 81 -4.30 15.93 10.89
N ARG A 82 -4.67 16.88 10.04
CA ARG A 82 -5.52 18.03 10.40
C ARG A 82 -6.94 17.61 10.76
N ILE A 83 -7.52 16.61 10.09
CA ILE A 83 -8.84 16.07 10.42
C ILE A 83 -8.80 15.37 11.79
N LEU A 84 -7.87 14.43 11.99
CA LEU A 84 -7.75 13.66 13.22
C LEU A 84 -7.47 14.53 14.45
N SER A 85 -6.63 15.55 14.29
CA SER A 85 -6.31 16.49 15.37
C SER A 85 -7.50 17.36 15.79
N LYS A 86 -8.47 17.62 14.88
CA LYS A 86 -9.70 18.38 15.18
C LYS A 86 -10.85 17.51 15.70
N THR A 87 -10.95 16.24 15.27
CA THR A 87 -12.09 15.36 15.59
C THR A 87 -11.82 14.48 16.81
N ILE A 88 -11.05 13.42 16.64
CA ILE A 88 -10.92 12.28 17.56
C ILE A 88 -9.87 12.55 18.64
N LEU A 89 -8.84 13.32 18.32
CA LEU A 89 -7.68 13.52 19.17
C LEU A 89 -7.61 14.99 19.57
N LYS A 90 -8.52 15.48 20.42
CA LYS A 90 -8.45 16.80 21.03
C LYS A 90 -7.54 16.74 22.27
N GLY A 91 -6.59 17.66 22.41
CA GLY A 91 -5.67 17.67 23.55
C GLY A 91 -4.67 18.82 23.51
N ILE A 92 -3.91 18.97 24.59
CA ILE A 92 -2.90 20.01 24.77
C ILE A 92 -1.65 19.64 23.94
N PRO A 93 -1.07 20.55 23.15
CA PRO A 93 0.20 20.29 22.47
C PRO A 93 1.32 20.04 23.50
N SER A 94 2.19 19.06 23.26
CA SER A 94 3.38 18.88 24.09
C SER A 94 4.43 19.92 23.75
N SER A 95 5.09 20.46 24.78
CA SER A 95 6.31 21.25 24.61
C SER A 95 7.39 20.33 24.03
N PHE A 96 7.81 20.58 22.79
CA PHE A 96 8.98 19.94 22.22
C PHE A 96 10.24 20.55 22.86
N THR A 97 10.63 20.05 24.01
CA THR A 97 11.96 20.31 24.57
C THR A 97 12.95 19.42 23.84
N LEU A 98 13.63 20.00 22.84
CA LEU A 98 14.66 19.31 22.07
C LEU A 98 15.93 19.18 22.92
N GLU A 99 15.90 18.28 23.91
CA GLU A 99 17.08 17.97 24.70
C GLU A 99 18.07 17.19 23.82
N LEU A 100 19.31 17.69 23.72
CA LEU A 100 20.34 16.98 22.99
C LEU A 100 20.68 15.68 23.76
N PRO A 101 20.49 14.49 23.18
CA PRO A 101 20.83 13.25 23.87
C PRO A 101 22.35 13.20 24.10
N PRO A 102 22.81 12.69 25.25
CA PRO A 102 24.24 12.55 25.53
C PRO A 102 24.88 11.59 24.51
N TYR A 103 25.84 12.10 23.75
CA TYR A 103 26.51 11.35 22.68
C TYR A 103 27.42 10.27 23.30
N ARG A 104 27.02 9.00 23.18
CA ARG A 104 27.81 7.85 23.66
C ARG A 104 28.60 7.24 22.50
N LYS A 105 29.84 6.83 22.73
CA LYS A 105 30.66 6.15 21.71
C LYS A 105 29.98 4.83 21.29
N PRO A 106 29.73 4.60 19.99
CA PRO A 106 29.06 3.39 19.54
C PRO A 106 29.97 2.17 19.68
N GLN A 107 29.49 1.11 20.33
CA GLN A 107 30.15 -0.19 20.36
C GLN A 107 29.78 -0.99 19.11
N ILE A 108 30.52 -0.79 18.01
CA ILE A 108 30.17 -1.25 16.65
C ILE A 108 29.80 -2.74 16.61
N CYS A 109 30.67 -3.65 17.06
CA CYS A 109 30.38 -5.09 17.05
C CYS A 109 29.14 -5.47 17.87
N ARG A 110 29.01 -4.93 19.08
CA ARG A 110 27.89 -5.26 19.97
C ARG A 110 26.55 -4.75 19.43
N ILE A 111 26.56 -3.57 18.81
CA ILE A 111 25.38 -2.97 18.18
C ILE A 111 24.95 -3.80 16.98
N ILE A 112 25.87 -4.21 16.11
CA ILE A 112 25.55 -5.01 14.92
C ILE A 112 24.96 -6.36 15.35
N VAL A 113 25.62 -7.09 16.25
CA VAL A 113 25.16 -8.41 16.70
C VAL A 113 23.79 -8.32 17.36
N ARG A 114 23.60 -7.40 18.32
CA ARG A 114 22.28 -7.22 18.97
C ARG A 114 21.23 -6.70 18.01
N SER A 115 21.55 -5.80 17.09
CA SER A 115 20.56 -5.28 16.15
C SER A 115 20.07 -6.38 15.21
N ILE A 116 20.95 -7.26 14.74
CA ILE A 116 20.57 -8.39 13.89
C ILE A 116 19.72 -9.40 14.68
N LEU A 117 20.19 -9.83 15.85
CA LEU A 117 19.50 -10.83 16.66
C LEU A 117 18.17 -10.33 17.24
N ASP A 118 18.18 -9.17 17.89
CA ASP A 118 17.03 -8.70 18.65
C ASP A 118 16.01 -7.94 17.79
N ARG A 119 16.45 -7.25 16.72
CA ARG A 119 15.54 -6.47 15.85
C ARG A 119 15.20 -7.21 14.56
N THR A 120 16.18 -7.68 13.81
CA THR A 120 15.93 -8.28 12.48
C THR A 120 15.20 -9.61 12.60
N LEU A 121 15.66 -10.52 13.47
CA LEU A 121 15.05 -11.83 13.63
C LEU A 121 13.60 -11.75 14.12
N PHE A 122 13.31 -10.83 15.03
CA PHE A 122 11.97 -10.66 15.58
C PHE A 122 10.98 -10.04 14.58
N VAL A 123 11.45 -9.12 13.74
CA VAL A 123 10.63 -8.57 12.63
C VAL A 123 10.41 -9.65 11.57
N LEU A 124 11.44 -10.44 11.23
CA LEU A 124 11.32 -11.55 10.30
C LEU A 124 10.33 -12.61 10.80
N GLY A 125 10.40 -12.98 12.08
CA GLY A 125 9.45 -13.92 12.67
C GLY A 125 7.99 -13.43 12.57
N ARG A 126 7.74 -12.13 12.77
CA ARG A 126 6.41 -11.54 12.55
C ARG A 126 5.99 -11.59 11.09
N ALA A 127 6.91 -11.36 10.16
CA ALA A 127 6.64 -11.44 8.73
C ALA A 127 6.24 -12.87 8.33
N VAL A 128 6.99 -13.89 8.78
CA VAL A 128 6.70 -15.30 8.49
C VAL A 128 5.33 -15.72 9.06
N VAL A 129 5.02 -15.34 10.29
CA VAL A 129 3.73 -15.67 10.94
C VAL A 129 2.53 -15.08 10.18
N ILE A 130 2.70 -13.96 9.49
CA ILE A 130 1.64 -13.31 8.71
C ILE A 130 1.62 -13.82 7.26
N ALA A 131 2.79 -14.03 6.66
CA ALA A 131 2.93 -14.44 5.27
C ALA A 131 2.58 -15.91 5.03
N ALA A 132 2.98 -16.83 5.91
CA ALA A 132 2.72 -18.26 5.74
C ALA A 132 1.21 -18.61 5.64
N PRO A 133 0.32 -18.20 6.57
CA PRO A 133 -1.10 -18.51 6.46
C PRO A 133 -1.73 -17.83 5.24
N ALA A 134 -1.30 -16.62 4.90
CA ALA A 134 -1.84 -15.92 3.75
C ALA A 134 -1.40 -16.51 2.41
N GLY A 135 -0.16 -17.01 2.31
CA GLY A 135 0.30 -17.77 1.15
C GLY A 135 -0.51 -19.05 0.94
N LEU A 136 -0.86 -19.75 2.03
CA LEU A 136 -1.76 -20.90 1.97
C LEU A 136 -3.17 -20.49 1.49
N VAL A 137 -3.71 -19.37 1.97
CA VAL A 137 -5.00 -18.84 1.48
C VAL A 137 -4.93 -18.50 0.00
N ILE A 138 -3.88 -17.80 -0.45
CA ILE A 138 -3.69 -17.46 -1.88
C ILE A 138 -3.64 -18.73 -2.73
N TRP A 139 -2.88 -19.74 -2.30
CA TRP A 139 -2.77 -21.02 -2.99
C TRP A 139 -4.12 -21.73 -3.10
N ILE A 140 -4.89 -21.78 -2.00
CA ILE A 140 -6.24 -22.35 -1.99
C ILE A 140 -7.15 -21.59 -2.97
N MET A 141 -7.14 -20.26 -2.93
CA MET A 141 -8.01 -19.46 -3.81
C MET A 141 -7.63 -19.61 -5.29
N ALA A 142 -6.36 -19.78 -5.60
CA ALA A 142 -5.87 -19.94 -6.97
C ALA A 142 -6.08 -21.35 -7.53
N ASN A 143 -5.88 -22.40 -6.73
CA ASN A 143 -5.86 -23.79 -7.20
C ASN A 143 -7.20 -24.52 -7.05
N ILE A 144 -8.06 -24.13 -6.09
CA ILE A 144 -9.36 -24.75 -5.96
C ILE A 144 -10.30 -24.15 -6.99
N THR A 145 -10.85 -25.02 -7.84
CA THR A 145 -11.81 -24.67 -8.88
C THR A 145 -13.20 -25.21 -8.54
N VAL A 146 -14.22 -24.40 -8.77
CA VAL A 146 -15.64 -24.77 -8.70
C VAL A 146 -16.21 -24.53 -10.09
N GLU A 147 -16.77 -25.58 -10.71
CA GLU A 147 -17.36 -25.49 -12.06
C GLU A 147 -16.40 -24.94 -13.14
N ASN A 148 -15.12 -25.32 -13.08
CA ASN A 148 -14.02 -24.83 -13.94
C ASN A 148 -13.59 -23.36 -13.74
N VAL A 149 -14.12 -22.67 -12.73
CA VAL A 149 -13.71 -21.30 -12.37
C VAL A 149 -12.93 -21.35 -11.05
N SER A 150 -11.80 -20.66 -10.96
CA SER A 150 -11.04 -20.59 -9.70
C SER A 150 -11.85 -19.84 -8.64
N LEU A 151 -11.67 -20.22 -7.36
CA LEU A 151 -12.33 -19.51 -6.25
C LEU A 151 -11.97 -18.02 -6.24
N LEU A 152 -10.73 -17.69 -6.66
CA LEU A 152 -10.28 -16.32 -6.87
C LEU A 152 -11.14 -15.59 -7.92
N ALA A 153 -11.38 -16.19 -9.08
CA ALA A 153 -12.18 -15.56 -10.13
C ALA A 153 -13.65 -15.41 -9.72
N TYR A 154 -14.19 -16.36 -8.95
CA TYR A 154 -15.53 -16.23 -8.36
C TYR A 154 -15.62 -15.07 -7.35
N ALA A 155 -14.61 -14.91 -6.49
CA ALA A 155 -14.55 -13.78 -5.56
C ALA A 155 -14.33 -12.45 -6.30
N ALA A 156 -13.53 -12.44 -7.37
CA ALA A 156 -13.29 -11.27 -8.20
C ALA A 156 -14.57 -10.82 -8.91
N SER A 157 -15.36 -11.74 -9.48
CA SER A 157 -16.63 -11.40 -10.14
C SER A 157 -17.68 -10.86 -9.15
N PHE A 158 -17.68 -11.34 -7.91
CA PHE A 158 -18.52 -10.79 -6.85
C PHE A 158 -18.13 -9.34 -6.49
N LEU A 159 -16.83 -9.03 -6.49
CA LEU A 159 -16.30 -7.70 -6.18
C LEU A 159 -16.30 -6.74 -7.38
N ASP A 160 -16.39 -7.26 -8.60
CA ASP A 160 -16.36 -6.52 -9.85
C ASP A 160 -17.32 -5.32 -9.95
N PRO A 161 -18.62 -5.42 -9.59
CA PRO A 161 -19.52 -4.26 -9.69
C PRO A 161 -19.07 -3.10 -8.81
N PHE A 162 -18.52 -3.40 -7.62
CA PHE A 162 -17.98 -2.38 -6.73
C PHE A 162 -16.64 -1.84 -7.25
N ALA A 163 -15.77 -2.71 -7.76
CA ALA A 163 -14.48 -2.30 -8.32
C ALA A 163 -14.64 -1.37 -9.53
N LYS A 164 -15.60 -1.67 -10.42
CA LYS A 164 -15.92 -0.84 -11.58
C LYS A 164 -16.39 0.56 -11.20
N LEU A 165 -17.06 0.75 -10.07
CA LEU A 165 -17.43 2.09 -9.59
C LEU A 165 -16.21 2.93 -9.20
N LEU A 166 -15.12 2.29 -8.81
CA LEU A 166 -13.85 2.93 -8.45
C LEU A 166 -12.92 3.14 -9.66
N GLY A 167 -13.34 2.73 -10.86
CA GLY A 167 -12.48 2.69 -12.05
C GLY A 167 -11.45 1.55 -12.01
N LEU A 168 -11.67 0.55 -11.15
CA LEU A 168 -10.86 -0.65 -11.02
C LEU A 168 -11.61 -1.87 -11.58
N ASP A 169 -10.95 -3.02 -11.58
CA ASP A 169 -11.51 -4.32 -11.94
C ASP A 169 -11.60 -5.23 -10.71
N GLY A 170 -12.51 -6.20 -10.70
CA GLY A 170 -12.71 -7.15 -9.60
C GLY A 170 -11.42 -7.87 -9.22
N TYR A 171 -10.60 -8.24 -10.21
CA TYR A 171 -9.29 -8.85 -9.99
C TYR A 171 -8.30 -7.91 -9.29
N ILE A 172 -8.32 -6.61 -9.62
CA ILE A 172 -7.47 -5.61 -8.96
C ILE A 172 -7.83 -5.52 -7.48
N LEU A 173 -9.11 -5.38 -7.17
CA LEU A 173 -9.55 -5.27 -5.78
C LEU A 173 -9.23 -6.54 -4.99
N MET A 174 -9.44 -7.72 -5.59
CA MET A 174 -9.08 -8.99 -4.97
C MET A 174 -7.57 -9.11 -4.75
N ALA A 175 -6.74 -8.65 -5.69
CA ALA A 175 -5.30 -8.67 -5.56
C ALA A 175 -4.80 -7.78 -4.41
N PHE A 176 -5.41 -6.61 -4.18
CA PHE A 176 -5.10 -5.80 -2.99
C PHE A 176 -5.53 -6.52 -1.70
N ILE A 177 -6.70 -7.16 -1.66
CA ILE A 177 -7.18 -7.90 -0.49
C ILE A 177 -6.24 -9.06 -0.16
N LEU A 178 -5.86 -9.86 -1.15
CA LEU A 178 -4.91 -10.96 -0.99
C LEU A 178 -3.48 -10.48 -0.73
N GLY A 179 -3.13 -9.27 -1.19
CA GLY A 179 -1.88 -8.58 -0.92
C GLY A 179 -1.78 -7.98 0.48
N LEU A 180 -2.77 -8.15 1.36
CA LEU A 180 -2.70 -7.68 2.75
C LEU A 180 -1.41 -8.08 3.50
N PRO A 181 -0.83 -9.28 3.35
CA PRO A 181 0.40 -9.65 4.05
C PRO A 181 1.60 -8.79 3.65
N ALA A 182 1.70 -8.49 2.35
CA ALA A 182 2.85 -7.86 1.71
C ALA A 182 2.37 -7.09 0.48
N ASN A 183 2.67 -5.79 0.41
CA ASN A 183 2.14 -4.96 -0.69
C ASN A 183 2.89 -5.21 -2.00
N GLU A 184 4.10 -5.76 -1.94
CA GLU A 184 4.91 -6.12 -3.10
C GLU A 184 4.30 -7.27 -3.94
N ILE A 185 3.47 -8.14 -3.36
CA ILE A 185 2.88 -9.28 -4.08
C ILE A 185 1.60 -8.92 -4.86
N VAL A 186 1.14 -7.66 -4.81
CA VAL A 186 -0.09 -7.25 -5.51
C VAL A 186 0.01 -7.45 -7.03
N ILE A 187 1.14 -7.07 -7.65
CA ILE A 187 1.35 -7.27 -9.09
C ILE A 187 1.48 -8.77 -9.45
N PRO A 188 2.26 -9.58 -8.73
CA PRO A 188 2.26 -11.03 -8.93
C PRO A 188 0.88 -11.69 -8.80
N ILE A 189 0.05 -11.28 -7.83
CA ILE A 189 -1.31 -11.80 -7.68
C ILE A 189 -2.17 -11.39 -8.88
N LEU A 190 -2.04 -10.16 -9.38
CA LEU A 190 -2.73 -9.70 -10.59
C LEU A 190 -2.37 -10.54 -11.82
N ILE A 191 -1.08 -10.76 -12.04
CA ILE A 191 -0.59 -11.59 -13.16
C ILE A 191 -1.16 -13.00 -13.05
N MET A 192 -1.02 -13.61 -11.87
CA MET A 192 -1.57 -14.93 -11.57
C MET A 192 -3.08 -15.01 -11.85
N SER A 193 -3.83 -13.96 -11.46
CA SER A 193 -5.28 -13.90 -11.62
C SER A 193 -5.68 -13.79 -13.09
N TYR A 194 -5.06 -12.89 -13.85
CA TYR A 194 -5.36 -12.71 -15.28
C TYR A 194 -4.92 -13.90 -16.13
N MET A 195 -3.82 -14.56 -15.76
CA MET A 195 -3.33 -15.75 -16.46
C MET A 195 -3.99 -17.04 -15.97
N SER A 196 -4.90 -16.98 -14.98
CA SER A 196 -5.51 -18.15 -14.33
C SER A 196 -4.49 -19.21 -13.91
N SER A 197 -3.33 -18.76 -13.42
CA SER A 197 -2.22 -19.62 -13.00
C SER A 197 -2.36 -20.01 -11.53
N GLY A 198 -1.90 -21.22 -11.16
CA GLY A 198 -1.95 -21.71 -9.77
C GLY A 198 -0.82 -21.23 -8.86
N SER A 199 0.13 -20.46 -9.38
CA SER A 199 1.32 -19.97 -8.68
C SER A 199 1.57 -18.49 -8.94
N LEU A 200 2.17 -17.79 -7.97
CA LEU A 200 2.61 -16.41 -8.14
C LEU A 200 3.67 -16.35 -9.24
N LEU A 201 3.49 -15.43 -10.18
CA LEU A 201 4.38 -15.20 -11.31
C LEU A 201 4.88 -13.77 -11.28
N GLU A 202 6.11 -13.57 -11.74
CA GLU A 202 6.69 -12.24 -11.93
C GLU A 202 7.16 -12.17 -13.39
N LEU A 203 6.62 -11.21 -14.15
CA LEU A 203 7.04 -10.99 -15.53
C LEU A 203 8.27 -10.08 -15.53
N GLU A 204 9.38 -10.56 -16.07
CA GLU A 204 10.64 -9.80 -16.10
C GLU A 204 10.60 -8.62 -17.09
N GLN A 205 9.76 -8.72 -18.13
CA GLN A 205 9.65 -7.70 -19.19
C GLN A 205 8.42 -6.81 -19.00
N LEU A 206 8.64 -5.50 -19.03
CA LEU A 206 7.59 -4.50 -18.90
C LEU A 206 6.59 -4.50 -20.08
N SER A 207 7.04 -4.95 -21.26
CA SER A 207 6.21 -5.08 -22.47
C SER A 207 5.13 -6.13 -22.32
N ASP A 208 5.48 -7.28 -21.74
CA ASP A 208 4.54 -8.40 -21.55
C ASP A 208 3.50 -8.03 -20.49
N LEU A 209 3.95 -7.33 -19.43
CA LEU A 209 3.08 -6.78 -18.40
C LEU A 209 2.07 -5.77 -19.00
N LYS A 210 2.53 -4.89 -19.90
CA LYS A 210 1.66 -3.95 -20.62
C LYS A 210 0.61 -4.69 -21.46
N GLN A 211 1.03 -5.69 -22.23
CA GLN A 211 0.10 -6.44 -23.08
C GLN A 211 -0.96 -7.17 -22.26
N LEU A 212 -0.57 -7.79 -21.14
CA LEU A 212 -1.49 -8.47 -20.24
C LEU A 212 -2.54 -7.52 -19.64
N PHE A 213 -2.14 -6.33 -19.19
CA PHE A 213 -3.09 -5.38 -18.62
C PHE A 213 -4.03 -4.78 -19.67
N VAL A 214 -3.51 -4.42 -20.84
CA VAL A 214 -4.34 -3.88 -21.93
C VAL A 214 -5.33 -4.93 -22.47
N SER A 215 -4.92 -6.20 -22.58
CA SER A 215 -5.81 -7.29 -23.03
C SER A 215 -6.95 -7.57 -22.05
N ASN A 216 -6.74 -7.29 -20.76
CA ASN A 216 -7.76 -7.37 -19.71
C ASN A 216 -8.52 -6.04 -19.50
N GLY A 217 -8.47 -5.13 -20.48
CA GLY A 217 -9.31 -3.93 -20.49
C GLY A 217 -8.81 -2.77 -19.63
N TRP A 218 -7.53 -2.77 -19.22
CA TRP A 218 -6.98 -1.64 -18.49
C TRP A 218 -6.89 -0.41 -19.38
N THR A 219 -7.51 0.67 -18.92
CA THR A 219 -7.40 2.00 -19.52
C THR A 219 -6.38 2.85 -18.76
N TRP A 220 -6.02 4.00 -19.31
CA TRP A 220 -5.21 4.99 -18.58
C TRP A 220 -5.88 5.41 -17.25
N LEU A 221 -7.22 5.48 -17.23
CA LEU A 221 -8.00 5.77 -16.03
C LEU A 221 -7.81 4.68 -14.97
N THR A 222 -7.88 3.41 -15.38
CA THR A 222 -7.62 2.27 -14.49
C THR A 222 -6.21 2.34 -13.91
N GLY A 223 -5.20 2.68 -14.73
CA GLY A 223 -3.83 2.88 -14.27
C GLY A 223 -3.72 3.98 -13.19
N VAL A 224 -4.35 5.13 -13.40
CA VAL A 224 -4.37 6.22 -12.42
C VAL A 224 -5.10 5.81 -11.13
N CYS A 225 -6.26 5.14 -11.23
CA CYS A 225 -6.97 4.64 -10.06
C CYS A 225 -6.17 3.59 -9.30
N VAL A 226 -5.48 2.67 -9.98
CA VAL A 226 -4.58 1.68 -9.35
C VAL A 226 -3.45 2.37 -8.60
N MET A 227 -2.85 3.41 -9.20
CA MET A 227 -1.80 4.19 -8.57
C MET A 227 -2.31 4.91 -7.31
N LEU A 228 -3.46 5.57 -7.38
CA LEU A 228 -4.08 6.26 -6.25
C LEU A 228 -4.49 5.30 -5.13
N PHE A 229 -5.09 4.16 -5.49
CA PHE A 229 -5.47 3.13 -4.55
C PHE A 229 -4.24 2.46 -3.91
N SER A 230 -3.19 2.19 -4.68
CA SER A 230 -1.91 1.69 -4.16
C SER A 230 -1.29 2.65 -3.15
N LEU A 231 -1.39 3.95 -3.38
CA LEU A 231 -0.92 4.95 -2.42
C LEU A 231 -1.75 4.98 -1.13
N MET A 232 -3.08 4.88 -1.23
CA MET A 232 -4.00 5.16 -0.13
C MET A 232 -4.72 3.94 0.47
N HIS A 233 -4.38 2.71 0.10
CA HIS A 233 -4.98 1.53 0.74
C HIS A 233 -4.40 1.25 2.13
N PHE A 234 -5.00 0.26 2.80
CA PHE A 234 -4.57 -0.25 4.10
C PHE A 234 -3.07 -0.61 4.17
N PRO A 235 -2.46 -0.50 5.36
CA PRO A 235 -1.08 -0.92 5.55
C PRO A 235 -0.97 -2.45 5.54
N CYS A 236 0.21 -2.97 5.20
CA CYS A 236 0.45 -4.41 5.20
C CYS A 236 0.27 -5.03 6.60
N GLY A 237 0.02 -6.34 6.65
CA GLY A 237 -0.29 -7.07 7.88
C GLY A 237 0.79 -6.92 8.95
N THR A 238 2.07 -6.89 8.55
CA THR A 238 3.19 -6.66 9.48
C THR A 238 3.12 -5.30 10.16
N THR A 239 2.67 -4.28 9.44
CA THR A 239 2.45 -2.93 9.97
C THR A 239 1.23 -2.91 10.88
N LEU A 240 0.09 -3.50 10.49
CA LEU A 240 -1.11 -3.61 11.34
C LEU A 240 -0.81 -4.31 12.67
N TRP A 241 -0.07 -5.41 12.61
CA TRP A 241 0.37 -6.14 13.79
C TRP A 241 1.27 -5.30 14.71
N THR A 242 2.16 -4.51 14.10
CA THR A 242 3.05 -3.60 14.82
C THR A 242 2.25 -2.47 15.47
N ILE A 243 1.28 -1.87 14.76
CA ILE A 243 0.37 -0.85 15.31
C ILE A 243 -0.39 -1.40 16.52
N ARG A 244 -0.93 -2.62 16.43
CA ARG A 244 -1.60 -3.28 17.56
C ARG A 244 -0.66 -3.41 18.76
N LYS A 245 0.60 -3.82 18.56
CA LYS A 245 1.59 -3.96 19.64
C LYS A 245 2.02 -2.62 20.23
N GLU A 246 2.12 -1.56 19.43
CA GLU A 246 2.52 -0.22 19.92
C GLU A 246 1.37 0.53 20.61
N THR A 247 0.15 0.37 20.14
CA THR A 247 -1.02 1.10 20.68
C THR A 247 -1.77 0.32 21.77
N GLY A 248 -1.53 -1.00 21.87
CA GLY A 248 -2.19 -1.86 22.85
C GLY A 248 -3.67 -2.15 22.55
N SER A 249 -4.24 -1.61 21.47
CA SER A 249 -5.66 -1.75 21.13
C SER A 249 -5.86 -2.20 19.69
N LEU A 250 -6.78 -3.15 19.51
CA LEU A 250 -7.25 -3.57 18.19
C LEU A 250 -8.03 -2.47 17.47
N GLY A 251 -8.71 -1.58 18.21
CA GLY A 251 -9.48 -0.48 17.62
C GLY A 251 -8.60 0.47 16.80
N TRP A 252 -7.38 0.77 17.27
CA TRP A 252 -6.45 1.64 16.54
C TRP A 252 -5.83 0.95 15.32
N ALA A 253 -5.60 -0.36 15.39
CA ALA A 253 -5.18 -1.15 14.22
C ALA A 253 -6.28 -1.16 13.14
N LEU A 254 -7.54 -1.37 13.53
CA LEU A 254 -8.67 -1.29 12.61
C LEU A 254 -8.88 0.12 12.05
N ALA A 255 -8.71 1.17 12.87
CA ALA A 255 -8.74 2.54 12.38
C ALA A 255 -7.63 2.80 11.35
N SER A 256 -6.41 2.28 11.58
CA SER A 256 -5.30 2.39 10.61
C SER A 256 -5.55 1.63 9.31
N PHE A 257 -6.42 0.62 9.33
CA PHE A 257 -6.90 -0.05 8.12
C PHE A 257 -8.01 0.76 7.43
N ALA A 258 -9.02 1.21 8.19
CA ALA A 258 -10.23 1.80 7.65
C ALA A 258 -10.01 3.22 7.10
N ILE A 259 -9.26 4.07 7.80
CA ILE A 259 -9.02 5.47 7.42
C ILE A 259 -8.40 5.59 6.01
N PRO A 260 -7.25 4.96 5.72
CA PRO A 260 -6.66 5.03 4.38
C PRO A 260 -7.57 4.36 3.35
N THR A 261 -8.07 3.14 3.61
CA THR A 261 -8.95 2.44 2.67
C THR A 261 -10.17 3.26 2.28
N ALA A 262 -10.83 3.94 3.22
CA ALA A 262 -11.93 4.83 2.93
C ALA A 262 -11.49 6.03 2.08
N ALA A 263 -10.36 6.66 2.40
CA ALA A 263 -9.80 7.75 1.59
C ALA A 263 -9.48 7.30 0.16
N GLY A 264 -8.88 6.13 -0.01
CA GLY A 264 -8.57 5.54 -1.32
C GLY A 264 -9.82 5.25 -2.13
N ILE A 265 -10.84 4.63 -1.53
CA ILE A 265 -12.13 4.37 -2.16
C ILE A 265 -12.79 5.68 -2.59
N ILE A 266 -12.87 6.68 -1.70
CA ILE A 266 -13.50 7.98 -1.99
C ILE A 266 -12.79 8.69 -3.14
N ILE A 267 -11.46 8.74 -3.12
CA ILE A 267 -10.68 9.44 -4.14
C ILE A 267 -10.77 8.72 -5.49
N CYS A 268 -10.65 7.39 -5.53
CA CYS A 268 -10.81 6.63 -6.77
C CYS A 268 -12.22 6.76 -7.33
N PHE A 269 -13.25 6.73 -6.48
CA PHE A 269 -14.63 6.96 -6.89
C PHE A 269 -14.82 8.36 -7.49
N ILE A 270 -14.29 9.41 -6.86
CA ILE A 270 -14.38 10.78 -7.37
C ILE A 270 -13.69 10.89 -8.72
N VAL A 271 -12.45 10.38 -8.84
CA VAL A 271 -11.68 10.43 -10.09
C VAL A 271 -12.38 9.65 -11.20
N ALA A 272 -12.79 8.41 -10.96
CA ALA A 272 -13.45 7.56 -11.95
C ALA A 272 -14.76 8.17 -12.46
N ASN A 273 -15.60 8.69 -11.56
CA ASN A 273 -16.87 9.31 -11.98
C ASN A 273 -16.65 10.67 -12.65
N THR A 274 -15.67 11.46 -12.24
CA THR A 274 -15.36 12.73 -12.90
C THR A 274 -14.89 12.50 -14.34
N VAL A 275 -14.02 11.52 -14.57
CA VAL A 275 -13.54 11.18 -15.93
C VAL A 275 -14.66 10.63 -16.80
N ARG A 276 -15.54 9.78 -16.25
CA ARG A 276 -16.73 9.29 -16.96
C ARG A 276 -17.71 10.41 -17.30
N LEU A 277 -17.95 11.35 -16.39
CA LEU A 277 -18.81 12.52 -16.64
C LEU A 277 -18.23 13.45 -17.71
N LEU A 278 -16.91 13.55 -17.79
CA LEU A 278 -16.22 14.32 -18.83
C LEU A 278 -16.13 13.59 -20.18
N GLY A 279 -16.57 12.32 -20.28
CA GLY A 279 -16.54 11.54 -21.51
C GLY A 279 -15.13 11.24 -22.04
N LEU A 280 -14.11 11.29 -21.15
CA LEU A 280 -12.72 11.06 -21.51
C LEU A 280 -12.34 9.56 -21.60
N VAL A 281 -13.31 8.68 -21.29
CA VAL A 281 -13.30 7.21 -21.42
C VAL A 281 -14.71 6.73 -21.70
#